data_AF-A0A439D551-F1
#
_entry.id   AF-A0A439D551-F1
#
_cell.length_a   1.000
_cell.length_b   1.000
_cell.length_c   1.000
_cell.angle_alpha   90.00
_cell.angle_beta   90.00
_cell.angle_gamma   90.00
#
_symmetry.space_group_name_H-M   'P 1'
#
loop_
_entity.id
_entity.type
_entity.pdbx_description
1 polymer ?
#
loop_
_entity_poly.entity_id
_entity_poly.type
_entity_poly.pdbx_seq_one_letter_code
_entity_poly.pdbx_strand_id
1 'polypeptide(L)'
;MEVKCQAIRPNDARQYRQRSVSVLPRSDSTQYSTSRRYTEYPKASAAPQPPTQLVLSPKTYERLAAVKREQDGLRDNVIAEALVMREHQHEELERIRQFRESAVREQREREEVLRQQQMEDFDRMMLEFKTRRAIEEEERIAEQARREAMIESIRESMIRMRDEAVRQRRLEQDRILAEQVEEFETRRAIEEEEERIAEEVRREAMIRMRDEAARQRQLEQDRILAEQVEEEARIEEARIQAQAEAEERERIRRERLRECVVCMEEDDMSSMIQTPCAHWYCHEDLQNAADNFAISVVAFGEPVEHIDKGL
;
A
#
# COMPACT_ATOMS: atom_id res chain seq x y z
N MET A 1 -21.47 43.32 14.29
CA MET A 1 -21.35 44.70 13.76
C MET A 1 -20.21 44.69 12.76
N GLU A 2 -20.53 44.64 11.48
CA GLU A 2 -19.56 44.52 10.40
C GLU A 2 -19.00 45.90 10.03
N VAL A 3 -17.70 46.10 10.22
CA VAL A 3 -17.00 47.30 9.74
C VAL A 3 -16.58 47.04 8.30
N LYS A 4 -17.36 47.59 7.36
CA LYS A 4 -17.02 47.61 5.93
C LYS A 4 -15.86 48.58 5.69
N CYS A 5 -14.65 48.05 5.53
CA CYS A 5 -13.53 48.81 4.98
C CYS A 5 -13.71 48.96 3.46
N GLN A 6 -14.06 50.17 3.02
CA GLN A 6 -14.08 50.52 1.60
C GLN A 6 -12.64 50.69 1.11
N ALA A 7 -12.27 49.89 0.11
CA ALA A 7 -11.02 50.02 -0.63
C ALA A 7 -11.06 51.28 -1.51
N ILE A 8 -10.22 52.26 -1.21
CA ILE A 8 -9.99 53.44 -2.06
C ILE A 8 -9.05 53.02 -3.19
N ARG A 9 -9.53 53.13 -4.44
CA ARG A 9 -8.75 52.83 -5.65
C ARG A 9 -7.71 53.92 -5.90
N PRO A 10 -6.50 53.58 -6.41
CA PRO A 10 -5.48 54.56 -6.73
C PRO A 10 -5.71 55.09 -8.15
N ASN A 11 -6.48 56.17 -8.32
CA ASN A 11 -6.48 56.87 -9.61
C ASN A 11 -6.73 58.39 -9.62
N ASP A 12 -6.72 59.06 -8.46
CA ASP A 12 -6.90 60.53 -8.39
C ASP A 12 -5.60 61.29 -8.06
N ALA A 13 -4.44 60.85 -8.58
CA ALA A 13 -3.15 61.49 -8.36
C ALA A 13 -2.65 62.32 -9.58
N ARG A 14 -3.56 62.98 -10.30
CA ARG A 14 -3.21 63.91 -11.39
C ARG A 14 -4.12 65.13 -11.38
N GLN A 15 -3.82 66.09 -10.51
CA GLN A 15 -3.98 67.54 -10.74
C GLN A 15 -3.48 68.26 -9.49
N TYR A 16 -2.94 69.47 -9.68
CA TYR A 16 -2.22 70.31 -8.71
C TYR A 16 -0.70 70.11 -8.63
N ARG A 17 -0.04 70.31 -9.78
CA ARG A 17 1.23 71.03 -9.84
C ARG A 17 0.96 72.46 -10.30
N GLN A 18 1.79 73.38 -9.80
CA GLN A 18 1.86 74.83 -10.07
C GLN A 18 1.05 75.73 -9.13
N ARG A 19 1.64 76.06 -7.98
CA ARG A 19 1.73 77.44 -7.47
C ARG A 19 3.01 77.62 -6.66
N SER A 20 4.09 77.94 -7.37
CA SER A 20 5.28 78.57 -6.81
C SER A 20 5.16 80.07 -7.07
N VAL A 21 4.82 80.86 -6.04
CA VAL A 21 5.14 82.29 -6.03
C VAL A 21 5.50 82.70 -4.60
N SER A 22 6.79 82.97 -4.46
CA SER A 22 7.48 83.74 -3.43
C SER A 22 6.63 84.85 -2.77
N VAL A 23 6.42 84.74 -1.46
CA VAL A 23 6.04 85.87 -0.61
C VAL A 23 7.31 86.32 0.13
N LEU A 24 7.99 87.30 -0.46
CA LEU A 24 8.99 88.11 0.25
C LEU A 24 8.25 89.06 1.20
N PRO A 25 8.72 89.26 2.44
CA PRO A 25 8.14 90.26 3.33
C PRO A 25 8.52 91.66 2.84
N ARG A 26 7.49 92.48 2.61
CA ARG A 26 7.57 93.94 2.44
C ARG A 26 8.25 94.55 3.67
N SER A 27 9.48 95.01 3.52
CA SER A 27 10.03 96.06 4.36
C SER A 27 9.63 97.39 3.73
N ASP A 28 8.62 98.02 4.33
CA ASP A 28 8.20 99.37 4.00
C ASP A 28 9.39 100.32 4.22
N SER A 29 9.97 100.73 3.10
CA SER A 29 10.94 101.82 3.04
C SER A 29 10.23 103.08 3.54
N THR A 30 10.64 103.54 4.72
CA THR A 30 10.32 104.87 5.21
C THR A 30 10.93 105.89 4.25
N GLN A 31 10.11 106.33 3.28
CA GLN A 31 10.34 107.55 2.53
C GLN A 31 10.26 108.71 3.52
N TYR A 32 11.39 109.05 4.13
CA TYR A 32 11.58 110.37 4.73
C TYR A 32 11.62 111.38 3.59
N SER A 33 10.44 111.89 3.26
CA SER A 33 10.25 113.15 2.53
C SER A 33 10.84 114.27 3.38
N THR A 34 12.14 114.53 3.23
CA THR A 34 12.72 115.78 3.67
C THR A 34 12.24 116.88 2.71
N SER A 35 11.05 117.39 3.02
CA SER A 35 10.54 118.66 2.55
C SER A 35 11.55 119.74 2.94
N ARG A 36 12.52 120.00 2.06
CA ARG A 36 13.32 121.21 2.09
C ARG A 36 12.36 122.37 1.82
N ARG A 37 11.78 122.92 2.88
CA ARG A 37 11.35 124.31 2.89
C ARG A 37 12.59 125.14 2.58
N TYR A 38 12.69 125.61 1.34
CA TYR A 38 13.45 126.81 1.05
C TYR A 38 12.78 127.93 1.86
N THR A 39 13.32 128.25 3.03
CA THR A 39 13.10 129.58 3.60
C THR A 39 13.81 130.54 2.65
N GLU A 40 13.01 131.14 1.77
CA GLU A 40 13.33 132.37 1.08
C GLU A 40 13.85 133.36 2.12
N TYR A 41 15.17 133.56 2.15
CA TYR A 41 15.72 134.70 2.83
C TYR A 41 15.19 135.96 2.11
N PRO A 42 14.58 136.92 2.81
CA PRO A 42 14.20 138.16 2.19
C PRO A 42 15.48 138.81 1.65
N LYS A 43 15.51 139.05 0.33
CA LYS A 43 16.46 139.94 -0.32
C LYS A 43 16.26 141.34 0.29
N ALA A 44 16.96 141.60 1.39
CA ALA A 44 17.16 142.95 1.89
C ALA A 44 17.99 143.68 0.82
N SER A 45 17.29 144.42 -0.04
CA SER A 45 17.86 145.45 -0.91
C SER A 45 18.34 146.61 -0.04
N ALA A 46 19.45 146.41 0.66
CA ALA A 46 20.29 147.48 1.14
C ALA A 46 21.48 147.53 0.18
N ALA A 47 21.55 148.59 -0.62
CA ALA A 47 22.76 148.91 -1.38
C ALA A 47 23.96 148.83 -0.40
N PRO A 48 25.08 148.18 -0.77
CA PRO A 48 26.26 148.23 0.05
C PRO A 48 26.68 149.70 0.09
N GLN A 49 26.52 150.35 1.25
CA GLN A 49 27.19 151.61 1.47
C GLN A 49 28.68 151.35 1.21
N PRO A 50 29.36 152.22 0.46
CA PRO A 50 30.80 152.08 0.27
C PRO A 50 31.42 151.97 1.67
N PRO A 51 32.33 151.02 1.92
CA PRO A 51 32.94 150.89 3.23
C PRO A 51 33.49 152.27 3.58
N THR A 52 32.95 152.90 4.61
CA THR A 52 33.48 154.14 5.15
C THR A 52 34.96 153.86 5.33
N GLN A 53 35.81 154.50 4.53
CA GLN A 53 37.25 154.38 4.64
C GLN A 53 37.62 155.03 5.96
N LEU A 54 37.47 154.26 7.04
CA LEU A 54 38.11 154.55 8.30
C LEU A 54 39.59 154.49 7.97
N VAL A 55 40.19 155.66 7.83
CA VAL A 55 41.63 155.84 7.70
C VAL A 55 42.22 155.43 9.04
N LEU A 56 42.33 154.12 9.23
CA LEU A 56 43.02 153.51 10.34
C LEU A 56 44.49 153.89 10.19
N SER A 57 45.10 154.40 11.26
CA SER A 57 46.53 154.66 11.28
C SER A 57 47.32 153.40 10.85
N PRO A 58 48.49 153.54 10.21
CA PRO A 58 49.31 152.38 9.81
C PRO A 58 49.55 151.39 10.97
N LYS A 59 49.73 151.91 12.19
CA LYS A 59 49.88 151.11 13.42
C LYS A 59 48.63 150.28 13.79
N THR A 60 47.44 150.76 13.45
CA THR A 60 46.18 150.03 13.67
C THR A 60 45.92 148.96 12.61
N TYR A 61 46.35 149.17 11.36
CA TYR A 61 46.26 148.16 10.31
C TYR A 61 47.19 146.97 10.59
N GLU A 62 48.44 147.22 10.99
CA GLU A 62 49.38 146.17 11.37
C GLU A 62 48.87 145.35 12.57
N ARG A 63 48.27 146.02 13.58
CA ARG A 63 47.64 145.34 14.73
C ARG A 63 46.45 144.48 14.31
N LEU A 64 45.56 144.98 13.45
CA LEU A 64 44.42 144.19 12.94
C LEU A 64 44.86 143.03 12.04
N ALA A 65 45.91 143.22 11.24
CA ALA A 65 46.51 142.15 10.43
C ALA A 65 47.22 141.10 11.29
N ALA A 66 47.81 141.48 12.43
CA ALA A 66 48.34 140.52 13.41
C ALA A 66 47.22 139.73 14.09
N VAL A 67 46.16 140.40 14.57
CA VAL A 67 44.97 139.74 15.15
C VAL A 67 44.30 138.81 14.15
N LYS A 68 44.19 139.20 12.88
CA LYS A 68 43.62 138.35 11.83
C LYS A 68 44.49 137.12 11.57
N ARG A 69 45.82 137.25 11.54
CA ARG A 69 46.73 136.10 11.42
C ARG A 69 46.62 135.14 12.60
N GLU A 70 46.49 135.66 13.82
CA GLU A 70 46.23 134.83 15.01
C GLU A 70 44.85 134.15 14.94
N GLN A 71 43.81 134.85 14.50
CA GLN A 71 42.48 134.27 14.30
C GLN A 71 42.47 133.21 13.19
N ASP A 72 43.17 133.43 12.10
CA ASP A 72 43.29 132.46 11.00
C ASP A 72 44.09 131.23 11.47
N GLY A 73 45.17 131.41 12.25
CA GLY A 73 45.90 130.30 12.87
C GLY A 73 45.06 129.48 13.87
N LEU A 74 44.20 130.14 14.65
CA LEU A 74 43.22 129.46 15.52
C LEU A 74 42.17 128.71 14.71
N ARG A 75 41.68 129.28 13.60
CA ARG A 75 40.74 128.60 12.69
C ARG A 75 41.38 127.38 12.05
N ASP A 76 42.63 127.48 11.59
CA ASP A 76 43.36 126.37 10.99
C ASP A 76 43.60 125.25 12.01
N ASN A 77 43.91 125.58 13.27
CA ASN A 77 44.03 124.58 14.35
C ASN A 77 42.70 123.89 14.64
N VAL A 78 41.58 124.62 14.71
CA VAL A 78 40.24 124.04 14.89
C VAL A 78 39.85 123.14 13.71
N ILE A 79 40.20 123.54 12.49
CA ILE A 79 39.96 122.72 11.29
C ILE A 79 40.82 121.45 11.32
N ALA A 80 42.10 121.56 11.68
CA ALA A 80 43.01 120.42 11.77
C ALA A 80 42.53 119.43 12.86
N GLU A 81 42.14 119.91 14.04
CA GLU A 81 41.58 119.09 15.11
C GLU A 81 40.27 118.41 14.66
N ALA A 82 39.39 119.12 13.95
CA ALA A 82 38.17 118.55 13.41
C ALA A 82 38.42 117.48 12.33
N LEU A 83 39.49 117.61 11.53
CA LEU A 83 39.90 116.59 10.56
C LEU A 83 40.43 115.33 11.25
N VAL A 84 41.29 115.48 12.26
CA VAL A 84 41.80 114.35 13.07
C VAL A 84 40.64 113.62 13.77
N MET A 85 39.69 114.36 14.35
CA MET A 85 38.50 113.77 14.96
C MET A 85 37.63 113.02 13.94
N ARG A 86 37.52 113.53 12.71
CA ARG A 86 36.77 112.87 11.63
C ARG A 86 37.46 111.59 11.15
N GLU A 87 38.78 111.61 11.01
CA GLU A 87 39.57 110.41 10.67
C GLU A 87 39.42 109.35 11.76
N HIS A 88 39.55 109.73 13.03
CA HIS A 88 39.33 108.83 14.15
C HIS A 88 37.92 108.23 14.15
N GLN A 89 36.89 109.04 13.92
CA GLN A 89 35.51 108.56 13.78
C GLN A 89 35.35 107.59 12.60
N HIS A 90 36.04 107.83 11.48
CA HIS A 90 36.01 106.93 10.33
C HIS A 90 36.66 105.58 10.67
N GLU A 91 37.82 105.58 11.33
CA GLU A 91 38.47 104.35 11.80
C GLU A 91 37.62 103.57 12.81
N GLU A 92 36.92 104.26 13.72
CA GLU A 92 35.99 103.62 14.65
C GLU A 92 34.80 102.98 13.92
N LEU A 93 34.23 103.68 12.93
CA LEU A 93 33.15 103.13 12.11
C LEU A 93 33.61 101.93 11.28
N GLU A 94 34.84 101.96 10.75
CA GLU A 94 35.44 100.81 10.06
C GLU A 94 35.64 99.62 11.01
N ARG A 95 36.13 99.84 12.23
CA ARG A 95 36.25 98.79 13.24
C ARG A 95 34.89 98.19 13.61
N ILE A 96 33.87 99.02 13.82
CA ILE A 96 32.50 98.56 14.09
C ILE A 96 31.95 97.76 12.91
N ARG A 97 32.19 98.21 11.67
CA ARG A 97 31.78 97.52 10.46
C ARG A 97 32.44 96.15 10.36
N GLN A 98 33.75 96.06 10.54
CA GLN A 98 34.49 94.79 10.53
C GLN A 98 33.99 93.83 11.60
N PHE A 99 33.71 94.33 12.81
CA PHE A 99 33.16 93.52 13.89
C PHE A 99 31.77 92.96 13.55
N ARG A 100 30.90 93.78 12.95
CA ARG A 100 29.57 93.34 12.48
C ARG A 100 29.68 92.31 11.36
N GLU A 101 30.57 92.52 10.38
CA GLU A 101 30.81 91.58 9.30
C GLU A 101 31.40 90.26 9.81
N SER A 102 32.25 90.29 10.84
CA SER A 102 32.76 89.10 11.51
C SER A 102 31.66 88.36 12.27
N ALA A 103 30.83 89.06 13.04
CA ALA A 103 29.73 88.46 13.80
C ALA A 103 28.68 87.82 12.87
N VAL A 104 28.38 88.45 11.72
CA VAL A 104 27.46 87.87 10.71
C VAL A 104 28.08 86.63 10.07
N ARG A 105 29.39 86.63 9.78
CA ARG A 105 30.06 85.43 9.25
C ARG A 105 30.03 84.29 10.26
N GLU A 106 30.39 84.56 11.51
CA GLU A 106 30.36 83.55 12.57
C GLU A 106 28.94 83.01 12.80
N GLN A 107 27.91 83.86 12.75
CA GLN A 107 26.52 83.42 12.85
C GLN A 107 26.15 82.48 11.69
N ARG A 108 26.54 82.82 10.45
CA ARG A 108 26.28 81.96 9.29
C ARG A 108 26.99 80.62 9.40
N GLU A 109 28.25 80.61 9.82
CA GLU A 109 29.01 79.37 10.04
C GLU A 109 28.34 78.49 11.09
N ARG A 110 27.86 79.07 12.21
CA ARG A 110 27.11 78.34 13.23
C ARG A 110 25.79 77.78 12.70
N GLU A 111 25.05 78.55 11.90
CA GLU A 111 23.80 78.10 11.27
C GLU A 111 24.05 76.99 10.24
N GLU A 112 25.14 77.07 9.46
CA GLU A 112 25.55 76.05 8.51
C GLU A 112 25.95 74.75 9.21
N VAL A 113 26.75 74.82 10.28
CA VAL A 113 27.12 73.65 11.09
C VAL A 113 25.89 73.00 11.72
N LEU A 114 24.97 73.80 12.28
CA LEU A 114 23.73 73.27 12.85
C LEU A 114 22.87 72.58 11.78
N ARG A 115 22.79 73.17 10.59
CA ARG A 115 22.07 72.57 9.46
C ARG A 115 22.73 71.27 8.98
N GLN A 116 24.07 71.23 8.93
CA GLN A 116 24.81 70.00 8.61
C GLN A 116 24.56 68.91 9.65
N GLN A 117 24.62 69.24 10.94
CA GLN A 117 24.30 68.29 12.02
C GLN A 117 22.87 67.75 11.90
N GLN A 118 21.89 68.61 11.63
CA GLN A 118 20.51 68.17 11.42
C GLN A 118 20.36 67.22 10.22
N MET A 119 21.12 67.46 9.14
CA MET A 119 21.13 66.55 7.98
C MET A 119 21.79 65.22 8.32
N GLU A 120 22.91 65.22 9.03
CA GLU A 120 23.60 64.00 9.46
C GLU A 120 22.75 63.18 10.43
N ASP A 121 22.05 63.83 11.36
CA ASP A 121 21.12 63.18 12.29
C ASP A 121 19.93 62.57 11.55
N PHE A 122 19.40 63.29 10.55
CA PHE A 122 18.33 62.77 9.70
C PHE A 122 18.79 61.57 8.87
N ASP A 123 19.98 61.64 8.25
CA ASP A 123 20.54 60.54 7.46
C ASP A 123 20.83 59.32 8.35
N ARG A 124 21.32 59.54 9.57
CA ARG A 124 21.52 58.49 10.58
C ARG A 124 20.19 57.82 10.93
N MET A 125 19.16 58.60 11.25
CA MET A 125 17.82 58.09 11.54
C MET A 125 17.25 57.28 10.36
N MET A 126 17.42 57.78 9.14
CA MET A 126 16.97 57.08 7.93
C MET A 126 17.73 55.77 7.70
N LEU A 127 19.04 55.74 8.01
CA LEU A 127 19.83 54.52 7.95
C LEU A 127 19.36 53.49 8.98
N GLU A 128 19.14 53.90 10.23
CA GLU A 128 18.60 53.04 11.28
C GLU A 128 17.22 52.47 10.92
N PHE A 129 16.36 53.27 10.29
CA PHE A 129 15.06 52.79 9.83
C PHE A 129 15.20 51.75 8.71
N LYS A 130 16.11 51.99 7.75
CA LYS A 130 16.39 51.03 6.67
C LYS A 130 16.98 49.73 7.21
N THR A 131 17.90 49.78 8.17
CA THR A 131 18.50 48.59 8.76
C THR A 131 17.49 47.80 9.58
N ARG A 132 16.65 48.46 10.41
CA ARG A 132 15.55 47.79 11.11
C ARG A 132 14.60 47.09 10.16
N ARG A 133 14.18 47.78 9.10
CA ARG A 133 13.30 47.20 8.09
C ARG A 133 13.93 46.00 7.37
N ALA A 134 15.22 46.07 7.07
CA ALA A 134 15.95 44.95 6.47
C ALA A 134 16.01 43.74 7.41
N ILE A 135 16.29 43.96 8.70
CA ILE A 135 16.31 42.90 9.72
C ILE A 135 14.92 42.28 9.87
N GLU A 136 13.86 43.10 9.99
CA GLU A 136 12.48 42.60 10.08
C GLU A 136 12.08 41.80 8.84
N GLU A 137 12.52 42.22 7.65
CA GLU A 137 12.27 41.48 6.41
C GLU A 137 13.01 40.14 6.37
N GLU A 138 14.27 40.12 6.78
CA GLU A 138 15.06 38.89 6.90
C GLU A 138 14.47 37.92 7.93
N GLU A 139 14.02 38.42 9.08
CA GLU A 139 13.36 37.61 10.10
C GLU A 139 12.05 36.99 9.59
N ARG A 140 11.24 37.74 8.83
CA ARG A 140 10.03 37.18 8.19
C ARG A 140 10.37 36.07 7.20
N ILE A 141 11.41 36.26 6.37
CA ILE A 141 11.85 35.24 5.41
C ILE A 141 12.36 34.01 6.16
N ALA A 142 13.17 34.18 7.21
CA ALA A 142 13.67 33.08 8.03
C ALA A 142 12.54 32.34 8.76
N GLU A 143 11.54 33.05 9.27
CA GLU A 143 10.36 32.44 9.88
C GLU A 143 9.54 31.64 8.86
N GLN A 144 9.33 32.19 7.66
CA GLN A 144 8.66 31.49 6.58
C GLN A 144 9.41 30.21 6.19
N ALA A 145 10.73 30.29 6.04
CA ALA A 145 11.57 29.12 5.75
C ALA A 145 11.47 28.04 6.84
N ARG A 146 11.42 28.43 8.13
CA ARG A 146 11.20 27.48 9.24
C ARG A 146 9.83 26.81 9.17
N ARG A 147 8.78 27.56 8.83
CA ARG A 147 7.42 27.00 8.67
C ARG A 147 7.35 26.05 7.48
N GLU A 148 7.95 26.40 6.36
CA GLU A 148 8.02 25.55 5.17
C GLU A 148 8.81 24.26 5.46
N ALA A 149 9.96 24.35 6.14
CA ALA A 149 10.72 23.18 6.57
C ALA A 149 9.92 22.26 7.52
N MET A 150 9.13 22.84 8.44
CA MET A 150 8.24 22.07 9.31
C MET A 150 7.14 21.35 8.51
N ILE A 151 6.50 22.03 7.56
CA ILE A 151 5.49 21.44 6.69
C ILE A 151 6.09 20.31 5.85
N GLU A 152 7.27 20.51 5.29
CA GLU A 152 7.94 19.50 4.47
C GLU A 152 8.33 18.27 5.30
N SER A 153 8.82 18.46 6.53
CA SER A 153 9.07 17.37 7.48
C SER A 153 7.80 16.55 7.78
N ILE A 154 6.66 17.22 7.97
CA ILE A 154 5.36 16.55 8.17
C ILE A 154 4.96 15.77 6.91
N ARG A 155 5.13 16.35 5.72
CA ARG A 155 4.83 15.67 4.44
C ARG A 155 5.69 14.43 4.25
N GLU A 156 6.99 14.53 4.48
CA GLU A 156 7.90 13.38 4.43
C GLU A 156 7.48 12.28 5.40
N SER A 157 7.12 12.65 6.63
CA SER A 157 6.61 11.69 7.62
C SER A 157 5.35 10.99 7.14
N MET A 158 4.39 11.73 6.57
CA MET A 158 3.17 11.13 5.99
C MET A 158 3.46 10.22 4.81
N ILE A 159 4.42 10.56 3.95
CA ILE A 159 4.85 9.70 2.83
C ILE A 159 5.45 8.40 3.38
N ARG A 160 6.35 8.48 4.36
CA ARG A 160 6.95 7.29 4.99
C ARG A 160 5.89 6.39 5.62
N MET A 161 4.93 6.95 6.36
CA MET A 161 3.82 6.19 6.94
C MET A 161 2.95 5.53 5.86
N ARG A 162 2.67 6.24 4.76
CA ARG A 162 1.91 5.69 3.63
C ARG A 162 2.66 4.53 2.97
N ASP A 163 3.95 4.68 2.73
CA ASP A 163 4.79 3.65 2.11
C ASP A 163 4.94 2.43 3.03
N GLU A 164 5.04 2.64 4.34
CA GLU A 164 5.02 1.56 5.33
C GLU A 164 3.67 0.83 5.35
N ALA A 165 2.55 1.55 5.33
CA ALA A 165 1.22 0.93 5.24
C ALA A 165 1.00 0.17 3.92
N VAL A 166 1.58 0.64 2.81
CA VAL A 166 1.57 -0.10 1.54
C VAL A 166 2.43 -1.37 1.63
N ARG A 167 3.62 -1.28 2.23
CA ARG A 167 4.48 -2.45 2.46
C ARG A 167 3.82 -3.49 3.36
N GLN A 168 3.19 -3.07 4.46
CA GLN A 168 2.46 -3.97 5.35
C GLN A 168 1.32 -4.70 4.63
N ARG A 169 0.51 -3.98 3.83
CA ARG A 169 -0.56 -4.61 3.05
C ARG A 169 -0.04 -5.62 2.03
N ARG A 170 1.10 -5.35 1.39
CA ARG A 170 1.73 -6.30 0.47
C ARG A 170 2.20 -7.55 1.21
N LEU A 171 2.88 -7.40 2.34
CA LEU A 171 3.31 -8.52 3.17
C LEU A 171 2.12 -9.35 3.68
N GLU A 172 1.00 -8.70 4.03
CA GLU A 172 -0.22 -9.39 4.43
C GLU A 172 -0.86 -10.14 3.27
N GLN A 173 -0.94 -9.54 2.08
CA GLN A 173 -1.39 -10.22 0.86
C GLN A 173 -0.51 -11.42 0.50
N ASP A 174 0.81 -11.25 0.56
CA ASP A 174 1.78 -12.32 0.29
C ASP A 174 1.64 -13.45 1.32
N ARG A 175 1.41 -13.12 2.59
CA ARG A 175 1.16 -14.10 3.65
C ARG A 175 -0.13 -14.90 3.39
N ILE A 176 -1.22 -14.23 3.03
CA ILE A 176 -2.50 -14.90 2.72
C ILE A 176 -2.32 -15.82 1.50
N LEU A 177 -1.60 -15.35 0.47
CA LEU A 177 -1.31 -16.17 -0.71
C LEU A 177 -0.46 -17.39 -0.36
N ALA A 178 0.56 -17.23 0.49
CA ALA A 178 1.38 -18.35 0.96
C ALA A 178 0.54 -19.37 1.75
N GLU A 179 -0.31 -18.89 2.66
CA GLU A 179 -1.24 -19.74 3.43
C GLU A 179 -2.22 -20.49 2.51
N GLN A 180 -2.77 -19.84 1.48
CA GLN A 180 -3.63 -20.50 0.48
C GLN A 180 -2.89 -21.56 -0.34
N VAL A 181 -1.60 -21.34 -0.67
CA VAL A 181 -0.78 -22.33 -1.37
C VAL A 181 -0.51 -23.53 -0.46
N GLU A 182 -0.15 -23.31 0.81
CA GLU A 182 0.05 -24.39 1.79
C GLU A 182 -1.25 -25.18 2.02
N GLU A 183 -2.40 -24.51 2.14
CA GLU A 183 -3.72 -25.17 2.24
C GLU A 183 -4.05 -26.00 0.99
N PHE A 184 -3.70 -25.50 -0.20
CA PHE A 184 -3.93 -26.25 -1.44
C PHE A 184 -3.00 -27.47 -1.55
N GLU A 185 -1.74 -27.33 -1.18
CA GLU A 185 -0.77 -28.43 -1.16
C GLU A 185 -1.16 -29.51 -0.16
N THR A 186 -1.60 -29.11 1.04
CA THR A 186 -2.09 -30.06 2.06
C THR A 186 -3.37 -30.76 1.62
N ARG A 187 -4.34 -30.06 1.02
CA ARG A 187 -5.53 -30.70 0.44
C ARG A 187 -5.17 -31.69 -0.65
N ARG A 188 -4.27 -31.32 -1.55
CA ARG A 188 -3.81 -32.21 -2.63
C ARG A 188 -3.11 -33.45 -2.07
N ALA A 189 -2.29 -33.31 -1.04
CA ALA A 189 -1.64 -34.45 -0.39
C ALA A 189 -2.67 -35.40 0.26
N ILE A 190 -3.72 -34.86 0.88
CA ILE A 190 -4.83 -35.66 1.42
C ILE A 190 -5.59 -36.38 0.30
N GLU A 191 -5.92 -35.70 -0.80
CA GLU A 191 -6.60 -36.31 -1.95
C GLU A 191 -5.76 -37.44 -2.58
N GLU A 192 -4.45 -37.24 -2.74
CA GLU A 192 -3.53 -38.27 -3.23
C GLU A 192 -3.44 -39.46 -2.26
N GLU A 193 -3.43 -39.22 -0.95
CA GLU A 193 -3.45 -40.26 0.09
C GLU A 193 -4.77 -41.06 0.07
N GLU A 194 -5.92 -40.38 -0.02
CA GLU A 194 -7.24 -40.99 -0.14
C GLU A 194 -7.36 -41.84 -1.41
N GLU A 195 -6.80 -41.37 -2.53
CA GLU A 195 -6.79 -42.14 -3.78
C GLU A 195 -5.94 -43.41 -3.64
N ARG A 196 -4.77 -43.34 -3.00
CA ARG A 196 -3.95 -44.53 -2.71
C ARG A 196 -4.71 -45.54 -1.85
N ILE A 197 -5.34 -45.09 -0.77
CA ILE A 197 -6.14 -45.95 0.12
C ILE A 197 -7.30 -46.57 -0.66
N ALA A 198 -8.01 -45.78 -1.48
CA ALA A 198 -9.11 -46.28 -2.29
C ALA A 198 -8.64 -47.29 -3.36
N GLU A 199 -7.44 -47.13 -3.92
CA GLU A 199 -6.84 -48.11 -4.82
C GLU A 199 -6.45 -49.41 -4.07
N GLU A 200 -5.86 -49.30 -2.89
CA GLU A 200 -5.51 -50.44 -2.05
C GLU A 200 -6.75 -51.25 -1.64
N VAL A 201 -7.82 -50.57 -1.21
CA VAL A 201 -9.11 -51.21 -0.91
C VAL A 201 -9.68 -51.91 -2.15
N ARG A 202 -9.59 -51.30 -3.34
CA ARG A 202 -10.03 -51.94 -4.61
C ARG A 202 -9.20 -53.19 -4.93
N ARG A 203 -7.88 -53.15 -4.70
CA ARG A 203 -6.99 -54.30 -4.89
C ARG A 203 -7.31 -55.41 -3.89
N GLU A 204 -7.49 -55.08 -2.62
CA GLU A 204 -7.90 -56.05 -1.59
C GLU A 204 -9.26 -56.68 -1.92
N ALA A 205 -10.24 -55.88 -2.36
CA ALA A 205 -11.55 -56.40 -2.75
C ALA A 205 -11.45 -57.39 -3.91
N MET A 206 -10.61 -57.12 -4.92
CA MET A 206 -10.34 -58.07 -6.00
C MET A 206 -9.67 -59.35 -5.51
N ILE A 207 -8.72 -59.25 -4.57
CA ILE A 207 -8.07 -60.42 -3.97
C ILE A 207 -9.09 -61.27 -3.21
N ARG A 208 -9.93 -60.65 -2.36
CA ARG A 208 -10.98 -61.34 -1.61
C ARG A 208 -11.98 -62.03 -2.53
N MET A 209 -12.44 -61.36 -3.59
CA MET A 209 -13.31 -61.99 -4.60
C MET A 209 -12.63 -63.18 -5.29
N ARG A 210 -11.34 -63.07 -5.61
CA ARG A 210 -10.57 -64.17 -6.21
C ARG A 210 -10.43 -65.36 -5.26
N ASP A 211 -10.17 -65.10 -3.98
CA ASP A 211 -10.06 -66.11 -2.93
C ASP A 211 -11.41 -66.77 -2.61
N GLU A 212 -12.50 -66.02 -2.63
CA GLU A 212 -13.86 -66.56 -2.51
C GLU A 212 -14.22 -67.43 -3.72
N ALA A 213 -13.92 -66.97 -4.94
CA ALA A 213 -14.12 -67.77 -6.15
C ALA A 213 -13.23 -69.03 -6.20
N ALA A 214 -12.02 -68.98 -5.61
CA ALA A 214 -11.17 -70.14 -5.44
C ALA A 214 -11.77 -71.13 -4.43
N ARG A 215 -12.24 -70.63 -3.28
CA ARG A 215 -12.92 -71.45 -2.26
C ARG A 215 -14.20 -72.09 -2.78
N GLN A 216 -15.01 -71.37 -3.55
CA GLN A 216 -16.21 -71.94 -4.17
C GLN A 216 -15.87 -73.07 -5.15
N ARG A 217 -14.86 -72.87 -6.01
CA ARG A 217 -14.40 -73.93 -6.93
C ARG A 217 -13.86 -75.15 -6.19
N GLN A 218 -13.15 -74.94 -5.07
CA GLN A 218 -12.65 -76.04 -4.25
C GLN A 218 -13.80 -76.82 -3.60
N LEU A 219 -14.79 -76.13 -3.02
CA LEU A 219 -15.98 -76.77 -2.47
C LEU A 219 -16.79 -77.53 -3.52
N GLU A 220 -16.87 -77.02 -4.74
CA GLU A 220 -17.55 -77.69 -5.86
C GLU A 220 -16.77 -78.94 -6.31
N GLN A 221 -15.44 -78.86 -6.39
CA GLN A 221 -14.58 -80.03 -6.65
C GLN A 221 -14.71 -81.09 -5.55
N ASP A 222 -14.67 -80.69 -4.29
CA ASP A 222 -14.82 -81.59 -3.15
C ASP A 222 -16.20 -82.28 -3.17
N ARG A 223 -17.25 -81.54 -3.56
CA ARG A 223 -18.60 -82.11 -3.71
C ARG A 223 -18.68 -83.13 -4.86
N ILE A 224 -18.08 -82.83 -6.01
CA ILE A 224 -18.03 -83.77 -7.15
C ILE A 224 -17.24 -85.03 -6.77
N LEU A 225 -16.11 -84.88 -6.07
CA LEU A 225 -15.32 -86.01 -5.60
C LEU A 225 -16.11 -86.86 -4.59
N ALA A 226 -16.83 -86.24 -3.64
CA ALA A 226 -17.68 -86.96 -2.71
C ALA A 226 -18.80 -87.73 -3.43
N GLU A 227 -19.45 -87.13 -4.42
CA GLU A 227 -20.49 -87.79 -5.22
C GLU A 227 -19.93 -88.96 -6.03
N GLN A 228 -18.71 -88.83 -6.59
CA GLN A 228 -18.03 -89.93 -7.27
C GLN A 228 -17.69 -91.08 -6.34
N VAL A 229 -17.22 -90.79 -5.12
CA VAL A 229 -16.91 -91.80 -4.10
C VAL A 229 -18.19 -92.52 -3.63
N GLU A 230 -19.30 -91.79 -3.43
CA GLU A 230 -20.59 -92.40 -3.07
C GLU A 230 -21.16 -93.27 -4.21
N GLU A 231 -21.00 -92.85 -5.46
CA GLU A 231 -21.44 -93.64 -6.61
C GLU A 231 -20.58 -94.90 -6.80
N GLU A 232 -19.26 -94.78 -6.65
CA GLU A 232 -18.35 -95.92 -6.70
C GLU A 232 -18.63 -96.91 -5.56
N ALA A 233 -18.92 -96.41 -4.36
CA ALA A 233 -19.35 -97.24 -3.23
C ALA A 233 -20.66 -97.98 -3.53
N ARG A 234 -21.65 -97.33 -4.18
CA ARG A 234 -22.90 -98.00 -4.59
C ARG A 234 -22.69 -99.07 -5.65
N ILE A 235 -21.82 -98.82 -6.62
CA ILE A 235 -21.47 -99.80 -7.67
C ILE A 235 -20.75 -101.00 -7.05
N GLU A 236 -19.82 -100.76 -6.13
CA GLU A 236 -19.08 -101.83 -5.48
C GLU A 236 -19.96 -102.66 -4.53
N GLU A 237 -20.86 -102.00 -3.78
CA GLU A 237 -21.86 -102.70 -2.97
C GLU A 237 -22.79 -103.58 -3.83
N ALA A 238 -23.24 -103.07 -4.98
CA ALA A 238 -24.04 -103.84 -5.94
C ALA A 238 -23.26 -105.04 -6.52
N ARG A 239 -21.95 -104.90 -6.76
CA ARG A 239 -21.08 -106.01 -7.20
C ARG A 239 -20.93 -107.08 -6.13
N ILE A 240 -20.73 -106.68 -4.87
CA ILE A 240 -20.63 -107.61 -3.73
C ILE A 240 -21.96 -108.36 -3.56
N GLN A 241 -23.10 -107.68 -3.64
CA GLN A 241 -24.42 -108.32 -3.56
C GLN A 241 -24.66 -109.29 -4.73
N ALA A 242 -24.29 -108.90 -5.95
CA ALA A 242 -24.42 -109.76 -7.13
C ALA A 242 -23.53 -111.01 -7.03
N GLN A 243 -22.32 -110.88 -6.48
CA GLN A 243 -21.43 -112.02 -6.21
C GLN A 243 -22.02 -112.94 -5.14
N ALA A 244 -22.51 -112.39 -4.03
CA ALA A 244 -23.15 -113.17 -2.98
C ALA A 244 -24.39 -113.93 -3.48
N GLU A 245 -25.25 -113.30 -4.30
CA GLU A 245 -26.39 -113.98 -4.92
C GLU A 245 -25.96 -115.08 -5.90
N ALA A 246 -24.90 -114.87 -6.67
CA ALA A 246 -24.37 -115.88 -7.59
C ALA A 246 -23.82 -117.10 -6.83
N GLU A 247 -23.07 -116.88 -5.75
CA GLU A 247 -22.56 -117.94 -4.88
C GLU A 247 -23.69 -118.72 -4.19
N GLU A 248 -24.75 -118.05 -3.74
CA GLU A 248 -25.90 -118.71 -3.12
C GLU A 248 -26.71 -119.54 -4.13
N ARG A 249 -26.88 -119.05 -5.37
CA ARG A 249 -27.49 -119.83 -6.46
C ARG A 249 -26.65 -121.06 -6.82
N GLU A 250 -25.33 -120.95 -6.84
CA GLU A 250 -24.44 -122.09 -7.12
C GLU A 250 -24.47 -123.12 -5.98
N ARG A 251 -24.51 -122.67 -4.72
CA ARG A 251 -24.68 -123.55 -3.55
C ARG A 251 -25.99 -124.33 -3.62
N ILE A 252 -27.11 -123.66 -3.89
CA ILE A 252 -28.42 -124.33 -4.04
C ILE A 252 -28.40 -125.35 -5.17
N ARG A 253 -27.75 -125.03 -6.31
CA ARG A 253 -27.61 -125.96 -7.43
C ARG A 253 -26.86 -127.23 -7.01
N ARG A 254 -25.73 -127.11 -6.31
CA ARG A 254 -24.95 -128.27 -5.85
C ARG A 254 -25.70 -129.14 -4.83
N GLU A 255 -26.47 -128.52 -3.93
CA GLU A 255 -27.28 -129.26 -2.94
C GLU A 255 -28.40 -130.10 -3.60
N ARG A 256 -28.88 -129.69 -4.79
CA ARG A 256 -29.95 -130.36 -5.54
C ARG A 256 -29.50 -131.41 -6.54
N LEU A 257 -28.20 -131.53 -6.82
CA LEU A 257 -27.71 -132.58 -7.71
C LEU A 257 -27.64 -133.90 -6.94
N ARG A 258 -28.17 -134.96 -7.56
CA ARG A 258 -28.04 -136.34 -7.08
C ARG A 258 -27.53 -137.18 -8.23
N GLU A 259 -26.75 -138.19 -7.89
CA GLU A 259 -26.18 -139.11 -8.86
C GLU A 259 -27.17 -140.25 -9.10
N CYS A 260 -27.46 -140.55 -10.36
CA CYS A 260 -28.25 -141.72 -10.69
C CYS A 260 -27.50 -142.99 -10.32
N VAL A 261 -28.14 -143.88 -9.56
CA VAL A 261 -27.51 -145.13 -9.12
C VAL A 261 -27.15 -146.08 -10.27
N VAL A 262 -27.77 -145.92 -11.45
CA VAL A 262 -27.56 -146.79 -12.61
C VAL A 262 -26.52 -146.21 -13.56
N CYS A 263 -26.77 -145.02 -14.14
CA CYS A 263 -25.82 -144.41 -15.08
C CYS A 263 -24.68 -143.62 -14.42
N MET A 264 -24.75 -143.33 -13.12
CA MET A 264 -23.80 -142.48 -12.38
C MET A 264 -23.69 -141.04 -12.91
N GLU A 265 -24.71 -140.54 -13.61
CA GLU A 265 -24.77 -139.14 -14.02
C GLU A 265 -25.45 -138.28 -12.95
N GLU A 266 -24.90 -137.08 -12.71
CA GLU A 266 -25.49 -136.08 -11.83
C GLU A 266 -26.64 -135.36 -12.54
N ASP A 267 -27.83 -135.43 -11.95
CA ASP A 267 -29.00 -134.70 -12.45
C ASP A 267 -29.71 -133.99 -11.28
N ASP A 268 -30.52 -132.99 -11.60
CA ASP A 268 -31.30 -132.27 -10.60
C ASP A 268 -32.34 -133.22 -9.98
N MET A 269 -32.51 -133.18 -8.65
CA MET A 269 -33.55 -133.97 -7.96
C MET A 269 -34.94 -133.81 -8.59
N SER A 270 -35.23 -132.70 -9.28
CA SER A 270 -36.50 -132.49 -9.98
C SER A 270 -36.68 -133.33 -11.26
N SER A 271 -35.60 -133.78 -11.89
CA SER A 271 -35.60 -134.67 -13.07
C SER A 271 -35.43 -136.15 -12.70
N MET A 272 -35.24 -136.45 -11.41
CA MET A 272 -34.98 -137.79 -10.91
C MET A 272 -36.13 -138.32 -10.05
N ILE A 273 -36.27 -139.65 -10.04
CA ILE A 273 -37.27 -140.35 -9.23
C ILE A 273 -36.58 -140.98 -8.02
N GLN A 274 -37.03 -140.60 -6.83
CA GLN A 274 -36.63 -141.26 -5.58
C GLN A 274 -37.47 -142.51 -5.35
N THR A 275 -36.82 -143.66 -5.26
CA THR A 275 -37.47 -144.91 -4.90
C THR A 275 -37.60 -145.06 -3.37
N PRO A 276 -38.49 -145.94 -2.87
CA PRO A 276 -38.68 -146.13 -1.42
C PRO A 276 -37.43 -146.54 -0.64
N CYS A 277 -36.39 -147.05 -1.31
CA CYS A 277 -35.10 -147.39 -0.72
C CYS A 277 -34.08 -146.22 -0.71
N ALA A 278 -34.56 -144.98 -0.90
CA ALA A 278 -33.79 -143.72 -0.88
C ALA A 278 -32.74 -143.55 -1.99
N HIS A 279 -32.76 -144.41 -3.01
CA HIS A 279 -31.93 -144.28 -4.21
C HIS A 279 -32.64 -143.44 -5.27
N TRP A 280 -31.85 -142.62 -5.99
CA TRP A 280 -32.31 -141.75 -7.07
C TRP A 280 -31.97 -142.35 -8.43
N TYR A 281 -32.93 -142.27 -9.34
CA TYR A 281 -32.80 -142.76 -10.71
C TYR A 281 -33.17 -141.66 -11.69
N CYS A 282 -32.44 -141.55 -12.79
CA CYS A 282 -32.90 -140.71 -13.90
C CYS A 282 -34.14 -141.35 -14.53
N HIS A 283 -34.97 -140.52 -15.15
CA HIS A 283 -36.22 -140.96 -15.77
C HIS A 283 -36.00 -142.03 -16.86
N GLU A 284 -34.90 -141.91 -17.60
CA GLU A 284 -34.55 -142.81 -18.71
C GLU A 284 -34.23 -144.23 -18.23
N ASP A 285 -33.42 -144.36 -17.17
CA ASP A 285 -33.04 -145.68 -16.64
C ASP A 285 -34.21 -146.38 -15.95
N LEU A 286 -35.12 -145.63 -15.32
CA LEU A 286 -36.31 -146.21 -14.69
C LEU A 286 -37.31 -146.74 -15.73
N GLN A 287 -37.42 -146.09 -16.89
CA GLN A 287 -38.23 -146.57 -18.03
C GLN A 287 -37.61 -147.81 -18.68
N ASN A 288 -36.30 -147.82 -18.89
CA ASN A 288 -35.60 -149.00 -19.44
C ASN A 288 -35.70 -150.24 -18.52
N ALA A 289 -35.79 -150.05 -17.20
CA ALA A 289 -36.03 -151.15 -16.26
C ALA A 289 -37.48 -151.67 -16.31
N ALA A 290 -38.47 -150.80 -16.57
CA ALA A 290 -39.88 -151.18 -16.70
C ALA A 290 -40.15 -151.95 -18.02
N ASP A 291 -39.50 -151.55 -19.13
CA ASP A 291 -39.68 -152.18 -20.44
C ASP A 291 -39.06 -153.59 -20.52
N ASN A 292 -38.03 -153.89 -19.70
CA ASN A 292 -37.41 -155.21 -19.63
C ASN A 292 -38.20 -156.27 -18.82
N PHE A 293 -39.20 -155.87 -18.02
CA PHE A 293 -40.04 -156.81 -17.25
C PHE A 293 -41.27 -157.34 -18.03
N ALA A 294 -41.58 -156.78 -19.21
CA ALA A 294 -42.81 -157.07 -19.97
C ALA A 294 -42.70 -158.20 -21.01
N ILE A 295 -41.55 -158.88 -21.16
CA ILE A 295 -41.29 -159.82 -22.28
C ILE A 295 -41.28 -161.33 -21.90
N SER A 296 -41.44 -161.73 -20.62
CA SER A 296 -41.24 -163.15 -20.22
C SER A 296 -42.41 -163.90 -19.54
N VAL A 297 -43.66 -163.44 -19.61
CA VAL A 297 -44.82 -164.24 -19.14
C VAL A 297 -46.02 -164.05 -20.06
N VAL A 298 -46.47 -165.15 -20.69
CA VAL A 298 -47.73 -165.46 -21.41
C VAL A 298 -47.46 -166.05 -22.80
N ALA A 299 -47.09 -167.34 -22.79
CA ALA A 299 -47.56 -168.30 -23.78
C ALA A 299 -48.77 -169.04 -23.18
N PHE A 300 -49.82 -169.23 -23.98
CA PHE A 300 -51.14 -169.80 -23.70
C PHE A 300 -52.20 -168.85 -23.10
N GLY A 301 -53.10 -168.37 -23.98
CA GLY A 301 -54.41 -167.86 -23.57
C GLY A 301 -55.08 -166.84 -24.50
N GLU A 302 -55.06 -167.02 -25.81
CA GLU A 302 -55.95 -166.31 -26.77
C GLU A 302 -57.28 -167.08 -26.95
N PRO A 303 -58.37 -166.53 -27.56
CA PRO A 303 -58.43 -165.31 -28.37
C PRO A 303 -59.67 -164.37 -28.19
N VAL A 304 -59.45 -163.10 -28.55
CA VAL A 304 -60.19 -162.27 -29.53
C VAL A 304 -61.53 -161.59 -29.18
N GLU A 305 -61.59 -160.32 -29.64
CA GLU A 305 -62.73 -159.44 -29.98
C GLU A 305 -63.52 -158.77 -28.84
N HIS A 306 -63.93 -157.49 -28.92
CA HIS A 306 -63.59 -156.35 -29.79
C HIS A 306 -64.30 -155.12 -29.19
N ILE A 307 -63.69 -153.94 -29.35
CA ILE A 307 -64.30 -152.62 -29.66
C ILE A 307 -65.60 -152.24 -28.92
N ASP A 308 -65.57 -151.23 -28.05
CA ASP A 308 -66.19 -149.91 -28.28
C ASP A 308 -66.13 -148.97 -27.05
N LYS A 309 -66.11 -147.66 -27.35
CA LYS A 309 -66.58 -146.49 -26.56
C LYS A 309 -65.73 -145.91 -25.41
N GLY A 310 -65.46 -144.62 -25.56
CA GLY A 310 -65.75 -143.64 -24.51
C GLY A 310 -64.71 -142.52 -24.33
N LEU A 311 -65.00 -141.36 -24.98
CA LEU A 311 -64.61 -139.97 -24.66
C LEU A 311 -63.15 -139.62 -24.33
#